data_AF-A0A8S2R656-F1
#
_entry.id   AF-A0A8S2R656-F1
#
_cell.length_a   1.000
_cell.length_b   1.000
_cell.length_c   1.000
_cell.angle_alpha   90.00
_cell.angle_beta   90.00
_cell.angle_gamma   90.00
#
_symmetry.space_group_name_H-M   'P 1'
#
loop_
_entity.id
_entity.type
_entity.pdbx_description
1 polymer ?
#
loop_
_entity_poly.entity_id
_entity_poly.type
_entity_poly.pdbx_seq_one_letter_code
_entity_poly.pdbx_strand_id
1 'polypeptide(L)'
;MGQILDREIAGPTSNNQNQIIKFSDITQLPPELAFQILKNLNATDLCLAACVWQTLASDEILWLGLCKSNWAYVSIYSRAREEGISFRKIFLQLDEGTLRFNAGQGLQYFIENRLLDDSCEELTKFIHNTRKLRASEKRRLLQTR
;
A
#
# COMPACT_ATOMS: atom_id res chain seq x y z
N MET A 1 59.40 -17.83 0.11
CA MET A 1 59.78 -19.21 0.49
C MET A 1 59.24 -19.48 1.88
N GLY A 2 58.41 -20.51 2.04
CA GLY A 2 57.80 -20.90 3.30
C GLY A 2 56.56 -21.76 3.05
N GLN A 3 56.80 -23.02 2.66
CA GLN A 3 55.77 -24.04 2.42
C GLN A 3 55.31 -24.69 3.74
N ILE A 4 53.99 -24.90 3.83
CA ILE A 4 53.25 -26.12 4.24
C ILE A 4 53.55 -26.75 5.62
N LEU A 5 52.47 -26.90 6.41
CA LEU A 5 52.15 -28.16 7.10
C LEU A 5 50.66 -28.20 7.43
N ASP A 6 49.91 -28.89 6.57
CA ASP A 6 48.57 -29.40 6.81
C ASP A 6 48.59 -30.34 8.03
N ARG A 7 47.64 -30.14 8.94
CA ARG A 7 47.31 -31.14 9.95
C ARG A 7 45.81 -31.24 10.08
N GLU A 8 45.24 -32.16 9.31
CA GLU A 8 43.91 -32.70 9.51
C GLU A 8 43.79 -33.23 10.93
N ILE A 9 42.79 -32.74 11.67
CA ILE A 9 42.26 -33.43 12.85
C ILE A 9 40.84 -33.86 12.49
N ALA A 10 40.72 -35.12 12.11
CA ALA A 10 39.46 -35.83 12.02
C ALA A 10 38.94 -36.15 13.43
N GLY A 11 37.69 -35.78 13.72
CA GLY A 11 36.95 -36.09 14.94
C GLY A 11 35.45 -35.76 14.75
N PRO A 12 34.53 -36.48 15.42
CA PRO A 12 33.39 -37.10 14.76
C PRO A 12 32.19 -36.19 14.49
N THR A 13 31.50 -36.56 13.40
CA THR A 13 30.15 -36.20 12.97
C THR A 13 29.20 -35.82 14.11
N SER A 14 28.83 -34.54 14.15
CA SER A 14 27.52 -34.09 14.62
C SER A 14 26.97 -33.17 13.54
N ASN A 15 26.48 -33.77 12.45
CA ASN A 15 25.78 -33.07 11.39
C ASN A 15 24.38 -32.68 11.92
N ASN A 16 24.32 -31.76 12.88
CA ASN A 16 23.14 -30.94 13.06
C ASN A 16 23.14 -29.96 11.89
N GLN A 17 22.66 -30.45 10.75
CA GLN A 17 22.18 -29.58 9.69
C GLN A 17 21.00 -28.80 10.29
N ASN A 18 21.30 -27.70 10.99
CA ASN A 18 20.42 -26.55 10.99
C ASN A 18 20.32 -26.14 9.52
N GLN A 19 19.46 -26.83 8.76
CA GLN A 19 18.97 -26.32 7.50
C GLN A 19 18.33 -25.00 7.86
N ILE A 20 19.07 -23.92 7.67
CA ILE A 20 18.49 -22.60 7.54
C ILE A 20 17.57 -22.77 6.34
N ILE A 21 16.28 -22.99 6.61
CA ILE A 21 15.23 -23.02 5.59
C ILE A 21 15.27 -21.62 5.00
N LYS A 22 16.06 -21.46 3.94
CA LYS A 22 16.13 -20.21 3.21
C LYS A 22 14.80 -20.10 2.50
N PHE A 23 13.94 -19.21 2.98
CA PHE A 23 12.71 -18.88 2.29
C PHE A 23 13.07 -18.52 0.84
N SER A 24 12.43 -19.21 -0.11
CA SER A 24 12.51 -18.86 -1.51
C SER A 24 12.08 -17.41 -1.69
N ASP A 25 12.78 -16.69 -2.56
CA ASP A 25 12.43 -15.30 -2.87
C ASP A 25 10.98 -15.24 -3.39
N ILE A 26 10.25 -14.16 -3.06
CA ILE A 26 8.84 -14.00 -3.44
C ILE A 26 8.67 -14.04 -4.97
N THR A 27 9.73 -13.65 -5.71
CA THR A 27 9.81 -13.67 -7.17
C THR A 27 9.76 -15.09 -7.74
N GLN A 28 10.07 -16.11 -6.93
CA GLN A 28 10.00 -17.52 -7.30
C GLN A 28 8.62 -18.13 -7.03
N LEU A 29 7.72 -17.41 -6.35
CA LEU A 29 6.35 -17.86 -6.13
C LEU A 29 5.50 -17.56 -7.37
N PRO A 30 4.44 -18.35 -7.61
CA PRO A 30 3.35 -17.94 -8.48
C PRO A 30 2.88 -16.52 -8.13
N PRO A 31 2.62 -15.65 -9.12
CA PRO A 31 2.30 -14.24 -8.88
C PRO A 31 1.07 -14.07 -7.99
N GLU A 32 0.09 -14.97 -8.06
CA GLU A 32 -1.09 -14.95 -7.21
C GLU A 32 -0.71 -15.08 -5.74
N LEU A 33 0.20 -15.99 -5.39
CA LEU A 33 0.67 -16.17 -4.02
C LEU A 33 1.49 -14.97 -3.55
N ALA A 34 2.35 -14.42 -4.42
CA ALA A 34 3.08 -13.20 -4.12
C ALA A 34 2.13 -12.03 -3.81
N PHE A 35 1.08 -11.83 -4.61
CA PHE A 35 0.06 -10.81 -4.35
C PHE A 35 -0.75 -11.07 -3.08
N GLN A 36 -1.06 -12.33 -2.76
CA GLN A 36 -1.74 -12.68 -1.51
C GLN A 36 -0.91 -12.33 -0.27
N ILE A 37 0.41 -12.33 -0.37
CA ILE A 37 1.31 -11.86 0.69
C ILE A 37 1.31 -10.33 0.71
N LEU A 38 1.63 -9.70 -0.42
CA LEU A 38 1.81 -8.25 -0.54
C LEU A 38 0.55 -7.45 -0.21
N LYS A 39 -0.65 -7.97 -0.46
CA LYS A 39 -1.92 -7.27 -0.16
C LYS A 39 -2.14 -6.99 1.33
N ASN A 40 -1.41 -7.68 2.22
CA ASN A 40 -1.52 -7.48 3.67
C ASN A 40 -0.60 -6.36 4.17
N LEU A 41 0.24 -5.79 3.31
CA LEU A 41 1.14 -4.71 3.66
C LEU A 41 0.39 -3.37 3.64
N ASN A 42 0.78 -2.46 4.54
CA ASN A 42 0.36 -1.07 4.46
C ASN A 42 1.15 -0.33 3.34
N ALA A 43 0.80 0.93 3.09
CA ALA A 43 1.44 1.72 2.02
C ALA A 43 2.96 1.89 2.20
N THR A 44 3.41 2.06 3.44
CA THR A 44 4.82 2.26 3.76
C THR A 44 5.62 0.98 3.51
N ASP A 45 5.15 -0.14 4.07
CA ASP A 45 5.77 -1.45 3.88
C ASP A 45 5.75 -1.86 2.40
N LEU A 46 4.69 -1.51 1.67
CA LEU A 46 4.60 -1.78 0.23
C LEU A 46 5.59 -0.93 -0.58
N CYS A 47 5.84 0.32 -0.18
CA CYS A 47 6.91 1.13 -0.79
C CYS A 47 8.30 0.55 -0.55
N LEU A 48 8.56 0.02 0.66
CA LEU A 48 9.82 -0.66 0.97
C LEU A 48 9.96 -1.97 0.18
N ALA A 49 8.86 -2.74 0.08
CA ALA A 49 8.81 -3.96 -0.72
C ALA A 49 9.11 -3.67 -2.20
N ALA A 50 8.68 -2.54 -2.74
CA ALA A 50 8.98 -2.13 -4.11
C ALA A 50 10.48 -1.95 -4.38
N CYS A 51 11.28 -1.58 -3.39
CA CYS A 51 12.73 -1.48 -3.55
C CYS A 51 13.40 -2.83 -3.89
N VAL A 52 12.76 -3.95 -3.55
CA VAL A 52 13.27 -5.31 -3.82
C VAL A 52 12.44 -6.01 -4.90
N TRP A 53 11.13 -5.80 -4.89
CA TRP A 53 10.14 -6.49 -5.73
C TRP A 53 9.30 -5.49 -6.54
N GLN A 54 9.98 -4.55 -7.20
CA GLN A 54 9.37 -3.41 -7.90
C GLN A 54 8.20 -3.80 -8.80
N THR A 55 8.34 -4.87 -9.59
CA THR A 55 7.31 -5.34 -10.53
C THR A 55 6.04 -5.84 -9.83
N LEU A 56 6.17 -6.49 -8.67
CA LEU A 56 5.05 -7.02 -7.90
C LEU A 56 4.42 -5.93 -7.02
N ALA A 57 5.24 -5.14 -6.32
CA ALA A 57 4.75 -4.15 -5.36
C ALA A 57 4.24 -2.84 -6.01
N SER A 58 4.50 -2.64 -7.31
CA SER A 58 3.96 -1.50 -8.08
C SER A 58 2.68 -1.84 -8.84
N ASP A 59 2.11 -3.03 -8.64
CA ASP A 59 0.91 -3.47 -9.36
C ASP A 59 -0.31 -2.59 -9.02
N GLU A 60 -1.05 -2.20 -10.05
CA GLU A 60 -2.18 -1.26 -9.93
C GLU A 60 -3.38 -1.87 -9.19
N ILE A 61 -3.59 -3.19 -9.28
CA ILE A 61 -4.68 -3.87 -8.57
C ILE A 61 -4.35 -3.90 -7.07
N LEU A 62 -3.08 -4.10 -6.72
CA LEU A 62 -2.61 -4.07 -5.35
C LEU A 62 -2.84 -2.68 -4.71
N TRP A 63 -2.44 -1.61 -5.41
CA TRP A 63 -2.66 -0.23 -4.96
C TRP A 63 -4.15 0.16 -4.93
N LEU A 64 -4.98 -0.34 -5.85
CA LEU A 64 -6.44 -0.19 -5.81
C LEU A 64 -7.04 -0.89 -4.57
N GLY A 65 -6.58 -2.11 -4.25
CA GLY A 65 -7.00 -2.83 -3.05
C GLY A 65 -6.69 -2.04 -1.78
N LEU A 66 -5.48 -1.47 -1.71
CA LEU A 66 -5.06 -0.62 -0.61
C LEU A 66 -5.90 0.67 -0.53
N CYS A 67 -6.15 1.32 -1.65
CA CYS A 67 -7.09 2.45 -1.78
C CYS A 67 -8.46 2.10 -1.19
N LYS A 68 -9.11 1.05 -1.67
CA LYS A 68 -10.45 0.63 -1.24
C LYS A 68 -10.52 0.20 0.23
N SER A 69 -9.41 -0.33 0.78
CA SER A 69 -9.36 -0.68 2.20
C SER A 69 -9.40 0.55 3.13
N ASN A 70 -8.87 1.68 2.67
CA ASN A 70 -8.78 2.93 3.46
C ASN A 70 -9.92 3.91 3.12
N TRP A 71 -10.24 4.05 1.84
CA TRP A 71 -11.32 4.86 1.28
C TRP A 71 -12.18 3.97 0.37
N ALA A 72 -13.21 3.33 0.92
CA ALA A 72 -13.96 2.34 0.14
C ALA A 72 -14.70 2.92 -1.07
N TYR A 73 -14.96 4.23 -1.07
CA TYR A 73 -15.53 4.95 -2.19
C TYR A 73 -14.81 6.27 -2.43
N VAL A 74 -14.49 6.58 -3.68
CA VAL A 74 -14.04 7.90 -4.17
C VAL A 74 -14.43 8.00 -5.65
N SER A 75 -14.97 9.15 -6.11
CA SER A 75 -15.43 9.34 -7.50
C SER A 75 -14.33 9.06 -8.53
N ILE A 76 -13.07 9.37 -8.22
CA ILE A 76 -11.94 9.11 -9.12
C ILE A 76 -11.77 7.63 -9.51
N TYR A 77 -12.29 6.66 -8.74
CA TYR A 77 -12.10 5.24 -9.06
C TYR A 77 -12.77 4.80 -10.36
N SER A 78 -13.86 5.45 -10.79
CA SER A 78 -14.50 5.13 -12.07
C SER A 78 -13.65 5.63 -13.25
N ARG A 79 -13.17 6.87 -13.16
CA ARG A 79 -12.38 7.52 -14.21
C ARG A 79 -10.91 7.11 -14.25
N ALA A 80 -10.32 6.71 -13.12
CA ALA A 80 -8.88 6.42 -13.03
C ALA A 80 -8.42 5.34 -14.03
N ARG A 81 -9.27 4.33 -14.26
CA ARG A 81 -8.96 3.25 -15.21
C ARG A 81 -9.00 3.73 -16.66
N GLU A 82 -9.93 4.62 -16.99
CA GLU A 82 -10.10 5.18 -18.34
C GLU A 82 -9.00 6.21 -18.65
N GLU A 83 -8.63 7.01 -17.66
CA GLU A 83 -7.60 8.06 -17.76
C GLU A 83 -6.17 7.53 -17.55
N GLY A 84 -5.98 6.24 -17.25
CA GLY A 84 -4.67 5.64 -17.01
C GLY A 84 -3.93 6.21 -15.80
N ILE A 85 -4.66 6.67 -14.78
CA ILE A 85 -4.08 7.24 -13.56
C ILE A 85 -3.64 6.12 -12.63
N SER A 86 -2.39 6.18 -12.16
CA SER A 86 -1.89 5.22 -11.17
C SER A 86 -2.62 5.33 -9.82
N PHE A 87 -3.10 4.21 -9.31
CA PHE A 87 -3.70 4.11 -7.97
C PHE A 87 -2.71 4.39 -6.86
N ARG A 88 -1.41 4.22 -7.09
CA ARG A 88 -0.37 4.69 -6.15
C ARG A 88 -0.41 6.20 -5.99
N LYS A 89 -0.52 6.93 -7.10
CA LYS A 89 -0.65 8.41 -7.07
C LYS A 89 -1.94 8.82 -6.36
N ILE A 90 -3.06 8.17 -6.70
CA ILE A 90 -4.36 8.42 -6.05
C ILE A 90 -4.26 8.18 -4.54
N PHE A 91 -3.63 7.08 -4.11
CA PHE A 91 -3.45 6.76 -2.70
C PHE A 91 -2.75 7.90 -1.95
N LEU A 92 -1.62 8.39 -2.49
CA LEU A 92 -0.86 9.48 -1.88
C LEU A 92 -1.67 10.77 -1.80
N GLN A 93 -2.39 11.11 -2.87
CA GLN A 93 -3.26 12.29 -2.87
C GLN A 93 -4.42 12.16 -1.87
N LEU A 94 -5.00 10.97 -1.72
CA LEU A 94 -6.05 10.71 -0.73
C LEU A 94 -5.53 10.78 0.71
N ASP A 95 -4.32 10.29 0.96
CA ASP A 95 -3.66 10.38 2.26
C ASP A 95 -3.41 11.85 2.65
N GLU A 96 -2.83 12.63 1.73
CA GLU A 96 -2.65 14.07 1.92
C GLU A 96 -3.98 14.81 2.14
N GLY A 97 -4.99 14.51 1.31
CA GLY A 97 -6.32 15.12 1.43
C GLY A 97 -6.99 14.79 2.76
N THR A 98 -6.78 13.58 3.28
CA THR A 98 -7.27 13.13 4.59
C THR A 98 -6.62 13.92 5.73
N LEU A 99 -5.31 14.12 5.68
CA LEU A 99 -4.60 14.95 6.66
C LEU A 99 -5.15 16.38 6.65
N ARG A 100 -5.31 16.98 5.46
CA ARG A 100 -5.91 18.31 5.29
C ARG A 100 -7.35 18.37 5.77
N PHE A 101 -8.13 17.30 5.57
CA PHE A 101 -9.52 17.23 6.02
C PHE A 101 -9.60 17.25 7.54
N ASN A 102 -8.72 16.50 8.19
CA ASN A 102 -8.64 16.44 9.64
C ASN A 102 -8.10 17.73 10.27
N ALA A 103 -7.44 18.59 9.49
CA ALA A 103 -7.07 19.96 9.84
C ALA A 103 -8.13 21.01 9.43
N GLY A 104 -9.17 20.58 8.72
CA GLY A 104 -10.37 21.36 8.41
C GLY A 104 -10.48 22.02 7.05
N GLN A 105 -9.56 21.77 6.14
CA GLN A 105 -9.55 22.33 4.77
C GLN A 105 -9.58 21.26 3.66
N GLY A 106 -9.80 19.99 4.01
CA GLY A 106 -9.57 18.90 3.06
C GLY A 106 -10.66 18.66 2.02
N LEU A 107 -11.91 19.07 2.24
CA LEU A 107 -12.95 18.84 1.23
C LEU A 107 -12.63 19.58 -0.07
N GLN A 108 -12.24 20.85 0.06
CA GLN A 108 -11.81 21.67 -1.06
C GLN A 108 -10.65 21.03 -1.82
N TYR A 109 -9.67 20.49 -1.10
CA TYR A 109 -8.55 19.77 -1.70
C TYR A 109 -8.99 18.54 -2.52
N PHE A 110 -9.96 17.76 -2.04
CA PHE A 110 -10.48 16.62 -2.81
C PHE A 110 -11.17 17.04 -4.11
N ILE A 111 -11.90 18.16 -4.11
CA ILE A 111 -12.60 18.69 -5.28
C ILE A 111 -11.60 19.28 -6.29
N GLU A 112 -10.68 20.14 -5.82
CA GLU A 112 -9.68 20.81 -6.67
C GLU A 112 -8.76 19.82 -7.39
N ASN A 113 -8.35 18.75 -6.70
CA ASN A 113 -7.51 17.70 -7.28
C ASN A 113 -8.30 16.68 -8.11
N ARG A 114 -9.61 16.91 -8.33
CA ARG A 114 -10.52 15.98 -9.02
C ARG A 114 -10.44 14.56 -8.44
N LEU A 115 -10.33 14.46 -7.12
CA LEU A 115 -10.43 13.17 -6.42
C LEU A 115 -11.91 12.84 -6.20
N LEU A 116 -12.70 13.83 -5.77
CA LEU A 116 -14.11 13.69 -5.44
C LEU A 116 -14.92 14.74 -6.19
N ASP A 117 -16.08 14.34 -6.74
CA ASP A 117 -16.93 15.27 -7.47
C ASP A 117 -17.80 16.07 -6.49
N ASP A 118 -18.02 17.36 -6.78
CA ASP A 118 -18.82 18.25 -5.92
C ASP A 118 -20.33 18.05 -6.18
N SER A 119 -20.81 16.84 -5.87
CA SER A 119 -22.24 16.51 -5.87
C SER A 119 -22.64 15.92 -4.53
N CYS A 120 -23.84 16.22 -4.05
CA CYS A 120 -24.29 15.74 -2.74
C CYS A 120 -24.26 14.20 -2.64
N GLU A 121 -24.53 13.50 -3.73
CA GLU A 121 -24.49 12.04 -3.80
C GLU A 121 -23.07 11.50 -3.60
N GLU A 122 -22.11 12.03 -4.35
CA GLU A 122 -20.71 11.60 -4.32
C GLU A 122 -20.05 11.90 -2.97
N LEU A 123 -20.32 13.09 -2.42
CA LEU A 123 -19.89 13.48 -1.08
C LEU A 123 -20.46 12.54 -0.01
N THR A 124 -21.75 12.20 -0.10
CA THR A 124 -22.40 11.30 0.86
C THR A 124 -21.79 9.90 0.81
N LYS A 125 -21.60 9.34 -0.38
CA LYS A 125 -20.93 8.04 -0.56
C LYS A 125 -19.52 8.06 0.02
N PHE A 126 -18.74 9.12 -0.22
CA PHE A 126 -17.39 9.25 0.31
C PHE A 126 -17.36 9.33 1.85
N ILE A 127 -18.11 10.25 2.44
CA ILE A 127 -18.12 10.49 3.89
C ILE A 127 -18.61 9.27 4.67
N HIS A 128 -19.62 8.57 4.14
CA HIS A 128 -20.17 7.37 4.76
C HIS A 128 -19.18 6.21 4.76
N ASN A 129 -18.45 6.02 3.66
CA ASN A 129 -17.60 4.85 3.44
C ASN A 129 -16.14 5.02 3.88
N THR A 130 -15.70 6.23 4.23
CA THR A 130 -14.34 6.49 4.72
C THR A 130 -14.20 6.32 6.23
N ARG A 131 -13.21 5.54 6.66
CA ARG A 131 -12.85 5.36 8.09
C ARG A 131 -11.75 6.31 8.57
N LYS A 132 -11.15 7.08 7.65
CA LYS A 132 -9.95 7.89 7.92
C LYS A 132 -10.25 9.33 8.36
N LEU A 133 -11.48 9.82 8.13
CA LEU A 133 -11.84 11.18 8.50
C LEU A 133 -12.30 11.26 9.96
N ARG A 134 -11.84 12.29 10.66
CA ARG A 134 -12.19 12.58 12.05
C ARG A 134 -13.67 12.93 12.20
N ALA A 135 -14.34 12.32 13.17
CA ALA A 135 -15.78 12.48 13.38
C ALA A 135 -16.22 13.94 13.64
N SER A 136 -15.39 14.73 14.33
CA SER A 136 -15.66 16.16 14.54
C SER A 136 -15.70 16.94 13.24
N GLU A 137 -14.80 16.63 12.31
CA GLU A 137 -14.69 17.33 11.03
C GLU A 137 -15.77 16.89 10.06
N LYS A 138 -16.14 15.60 10.08
CA LYS A 138 -17.36 15.13 9.39
C LYS A 138 -18.59 15.90 9.86
N ARG A 139 -18.77 16.06 11.18
CA ARG A 139 -19.91 16.79 11.74
C ARG A 139 -19.89 18.27 11.34
N ARG A 140 -18.74 18.95 11.44
CA ARG A 140 -18.63 20.36 11.05
C ARG A 140 -18.99 20.55 9.57
N LEU A 141 -18.53 19.66 8.71
CA LEU A 141 -18.87 19.70 7.29
C LEU A 141 -20.39 19.61 7.06
N LEU A 142 -21.06 18.67 7.72
CA LEU A 142 -22.51 18.49 7.62
C LEU A 142 -23.34 19.64 8.22
N GLN A 143 -22.73 20.50 9.04
CA GLN A 143 -23.39 21.68 9.62
C GLN A 143 -23.20 22.95 8.77
N THR A 144 -22.20 22.95 7.88
CA THR A 144 -21.81 24.13 7.08
C THR A 144 -22.46 24.12 5.70
N ARG A 145 -22.97 22.96 5.25
CA ARG A 145 -23.76 22.81 4.02
C ARG A 145 -25.22 22.56 4.37
#